data_AF-A0A0F9DS05-F1
#
_entry.id   AF-A0A0F9DS05-F1
#
_cell.length_a   1.000
_cell.length_b   1.000
_cell.length_c   1.000
_cell.angle_alpha   90.00
_cell.angle_beta   90.00
_cell.angle_gamma   90.00
#
_symmetry.space_group_name_H-M   'P 1'
#
loop_
_entity.id
_entity.type
_entity.pdbx_description
1 polymer ?
#
loop_
_entity_poly.entity_id
_entity_poly.type
_entity_poly.pdbx_seq_one_letter_code
_entity_poly.pdbx_strand_id
1 'polypeptide(L)'
;LRHLFIQLQGQFPAQYPIRLKFTSKLPEGEWGDVDLVKLKGQPTLRLQLSAKLDSEASLVILFHEYAHCLDWKAKNDANLMDHSPLWGVHLSRIWSWYSEDQGIWA
;
A
#
# COMPACT_ATOMS: atom_id res chain seq x y z
N LEU A 1 6.39 8.89 7.26
CA LEU A 1 5.27 8.34 6.45
C LEU A 1 4.98 9.09 5.15
N ARG A 2 4.57 10.38 5.14
CA ARG A 2 4.26 11.06 3.87
C ARG A 2 5.44 11.13 2.88
N HIS A 3 6.64 11.42 3.38
CA HIS A 3 7.85 11.41 2.56
C HIS A 3 8.14 10.02 1.99
N LEU A 4 8.12 8.98 2.85
CA LEU A 4 8.26 7.58 2.46
C LEU A 4 7.23 7.16 1.41
N PHE A 5 5.96 7.57 1.54
CA PHE A 5 4.94 7.30 0.54
C PHE A 5 5.28 7.91 -0.83
N ILE A 6 5.81 9.12 -0.87
CA ILE A 6 6.26 9.74 -2.13
C ILE A 6 7.44 8.95 -2.73
N GLN A 7 8.39 8.51 -1.90
CA GLN A 7 9.51 7.66 -2.36
C GLN A 7 9.01 6.33 -2.93
N LEU A 8 8.05 5.67 -2.26
CA LEU A 8 7.40 4.45 -2.76
C LEU A 8 6.77 4.67 -4.14
N GLN A 9 6.10 5.80 -4.36
CA GLN A 9 5.50 6.13 -5.65
C GLN A 9 6.53 6.31 -6.76
N GLY A 10 7.71 6.83 -6.44
CA GLY A 10 8.82 6.93 -7.40
C GLY A 10 9.47 5.58 -7.69
N GLN A 11 9.69 4.77 -6.66
CA GLN A 11 10.42 3.50 -6.77
C GLN A 11 9.56 2.36 -7.32
N PHE A 12 8.28 2.33 -6.96
CA PHE A 12 7.32 1.29 -7.28
C PHE A 12 6.05 1.91 -7.86
N PRO A 13 6.05 2.29 -9.14
CA PRO A 13 4.88 2.88 -9.78
C PRO A 13 3.76 1.86 -9.93
N ALA A 14 2.57 2.18 -9.43
CA ALA A 14 1.37 1.37 -9.62
C ALA A 14 0.64 1.72 -10.93
N GLN A 15 -0.28 0.84 -11.33
CA GLN A 15 -1.10 1.06 -12.53
C GLN A 15 -1.96 2.32 -12.45
N TYR A 16 -2.54 2.59 -11.28
CA TYR A 16 -3.35 3.77 -11.03
C TYR A 16 -2.63 4.70 -10.05
N PRO A 17 -2.87 6.02 -10.13
CA PRO A 17 -2.41 6.95 -9.10
C PRO A 17 -2.88 6.48 -7.71
N ILE A 18 -2.01 6.62 -6.72
CA ILE A 18 -2.33 6.25 -5.33
C ILE A 18 -2.49 7.53 -4.50
N ARG A 19 -3.50 7.56 -3.64
CA ARG A 19 -3.70 8.59 -2.62
C ARG A 19 -3.71 7.97 -1.23
N LEU A 20 -2.75 8.38 -0.40
CA LEU A 20 -2.71 8.02 1.02
C LEU A 20 -3.70 8.87 1.83
N LYS A 21 -4.47 8.22 2.69
CA LYS A 21 -5.39 8.86 3.63
C LYS A 21 -5.30 8.17 5.00
N PHE A 22 -5.15 8.96 6.06
CA PHE A 22 -5.34 8.47 7.43
C PHE A 22 -6.82 8.65 7.82
N THR A 23 -7.42 7.64 8.44
CA THR A 23 -8.86 7.64 8.73
C THR A 23 -9.14 6.92 10.06
N SER A 24 -10.16 7.40 10.79
CA SER A 24 -10.70 6.73 11.98
C SER A 24 -11.93 5.87 11.68
N LYS A 25 -12.31 5.76 10.40
CA LYS A 25 -13.56 5.14 9.93
C LYS A 25 -13.37 3.77 9.27
N LEU A 26 -12.23 3.11 9.48
CA LEU A 26 -12.07 1.73 9.03
C LEU A 26 -13.01 0.81 9.83
N PRO A 27 -13.47 -0.30 9.23
CA PRO A 27 -14.19 -1.36 9.93
C PRO A 27 -13.45 -1.84 11.19
N GLU A 28 -14.21 -2.39 12.15
CA GLU A 28 -13.62 -2.97 13.36
C GLU A 28 -12.70 -4.14 13.01
N GLY A 29 -11.48 -4.13 13.55
CA GLY A 29 -10.45 -5.13 13.27
C GLY A 29 -9.55 -4.80 12.07
N GLU A 30 -9.86 -3.77 11.28
CA GLU A 30 -9.05 -3.36 10.13
C GLU A 30 -8.11 -2.20 10.46
N TRP A 31 -6.90 -2.28 9.92
CA TRP A 31 -5.82 -1.30 10.13
C TRP A 31 -5.40 -0.58 8.85
N GLY A 32 -5.70 -1.17 7.69
CA GLY A 32 -5.46 -0.64 6.37
C GLY A 32 -6.50 -1.16 5.39
N ASP A 33 -6.66 -0.45 4.27
CA ASP A 33 -7.53 -0.83 3.16
C ASP A 33 -7.07 -0.13 1.87
N VAL A 34 -7.39 -0.73 0.71
CA VAL A 34 -7.22 -0.14 -0.61
C VAL A 34 -8.49 -0.31 -1.42
N ASP A 35 -9.04 0.81 -1.87
CA ASP A 35 -10.19 0.81 -2.77
C ASP A 35 -9.96 1.63 -4.05
N LEU A 36 -10.53 1.17 -5.16
CA LEU A 36 -10.52 1.92 -6.42
C LEU A 36 -11.66 2.92 -6.43
N VAL A 37 -11.31 4.20 -6.43
CA VAL A 37 -12.26 5.31 -6.47
C VAL A 37 -12.11 6.13 -7.75
N LYS A 38 -13.11 6.98 -8.03
CA LYS A 38 -13.04 7.96 -9.12
C LYS A 38 -12.80 9.35 -8.54
N LEU A 39 -11.61 9.92 -8.73
CA LEU A 39 -11.28 11.28 -8.33
C LEU A 39 -11.18 12.18 -9.56
N LYS A 40 -11.99 13.24 -9.61
CA LYS A 40 -12.06 14.17 -10.75
C LYS A 40 -12.21 13.45 -12.11
N GLY A 41 -12.94 12.35 -12.13
CA GLY A 41 -13.16 11.56 -13.33
C GLY A 41 -12.13 10.46 -13.60
N GLN A 42 -11.02 10.41 -12.87
CA GLN A 42 -9.94 9.45 -13.09
C GLN A 42 -9.96 8.31 -12.05
N PRO A 43 -9.72 7.05 -12.46
CA PRO A 43 -9.53 5.95 -11.52
C PRO A 43 -8.29 6.21 -10.65
N THR A 44 -8.43 6.07 -9.35
CA THR A 44 -7.38 6.32 -8.36
C THR A 44 -7.52 5.30 -7.24
N LEU A 45 -6.41 4.69 -6.86
CA LEU A 45 -6.36 3.82 -5.69
C LEU A 45 -6.25 4.69 -4.44
N ARG A 46 -7.20 4.52 -3.52
CA ARG A 46 -7.17 5.18 -2.23
C ARG A 46 -6.66 4.20 -1.20
N LEU A 47 -5.44 4.41 -0.76
CA LEU A 47 -4.82 3.65 0.32
C LEU A 47 -5.17 4.34 1.64
N GLN A 48 -5.88 3.62 2.50
CA GLN A 48 -6.34 4.10 3.79
C GLN A 48 -5.55 3.42 4.91
N LEU A 49 -5.09 4.20 5.88
CA LEU A 49 -4.47 3.69 7.11
C LEU A 49 -5.27 4.16 8.31
N SER A 50 -5.38 3.31 9.33
CA SER A 50 -6.00 3.68 10.60
C SER A 50 -5.22 4.81 11.25
N ALA A 51 -5.92 5.88 11.64
CA ALA A 51 -5.34 7.01 12.35
C ALA A 51 -4.95 6.67 13.81
N LYS A 52 -5.24 5.44 14.27
CA LYS A 52 -4.92 4.95 15.61
C LYS A 52 -3.55 4.24 15.69
N LEU A 53 -2.93 3.96 14.54
CA LEU A 53 -1.63 3.28 14.48
C LEU A 53 -0.52 4.23 14.93
N ASP A 54 0.46 3.69 15.66
CA ASP A 54 1.73 4.39 15.86
C ASP A 54 2.56 4.41 14.56
N SER A 55 3.75 5.02 14.62
CA SER A 55 4.60 5.19 13.45
C SER A 55 5.12 3.87 12.87
N GLU A 56 5.43 2.90 13.72
CA GLU A 56 6.01 1.61 13.31
C GLU A 56 4.94 0.73 12.68
N ALA A 57 3.80 0.59 13.35
CA ALA A 57 2.66 -0.16 12.84
C ALA A 57 2.13 0.49 11.54
N SER A 58 2.07 1.82 11.47
CA SER A 58 1.70 2.52 10.23
C SER A 58 2.63 2.23 9.06
N LEU A 59 3.92 1.99 9.32
CA LEU A 59 4.88 1.64 8.27
C LEU A 59 4.62 0.24 7.73
N VAL A 60 4.43 -0.73 8.62
CA VAL A 60 4.13 -2.12 8.24
C VAL A 60 2.85 -2.17 7.40
N ILE A 61 1.79 -1.53 7.88
CA ILE A 61 0.51 -1.51 7.15
C ILE A 61 0.64 -0.72 5.85
N LEU A 62 1.39 0.39 5.81
CA LEU A 62 1.65 1.10 4.56
C LEU A 62 2.26 0.18 3.50
N PHE A 63 3.28 -0.60 3.84
CA PHE A 63 3.93 -1.50 2.87
C PHE A 63 3.00 -2.63 2.43
N HIS A 64 2.22 -3.19 3.37
CA HIS A 64 1.22 -4.20 3.11
C HIS A 64 0.17 -3.72 2.08
N GLU A 65 -0.47 -2.58 2.35
CA GLU A 65 -1.49 -2.02 1.47
C GLU A 65 -0.92 -1.50 0.15
N TYR A 66 0.31 -0.97 0.16
CA TYR A 66 0.95 -0.54 -1.07
C TYR A 66 1.25 -1.74 -2.00
N ALA A 67 1.57 -2.91 -1.45
CA ALA A 67 1.70 -4.13 -2.25
C ALA A 67 0.37 -4.53 -2.91
N HIS A 68 -0.79 -4.33 -2.25
CA HIS A 68 -2.09 -4.50 -2.91
C HIS A 68 -2.31 -3.50 -4.05
N CYS A 69 -1.82 -2.26 -3.92
CA CYS A 69 -1.90 -1.28 -5.00
C CYS A 69 -1.09 -1.70 -6.23
N LEU A 70 0.07 -2.33 -6.03
CA LEU A 70 0.91 -2.85 -7.12
C LEU A 70 0.28 -4.07 -7.80
N ASP A 71 -0.33 -4.95 -7.00
CA ASP A 71 -1.00 -6.16 -7.49
C ASP A 71 -2.45 -5.92 -7.95
N TRP A 72 -2.92 -4.68 -7.96
CA TRP A 72 -4.34 -4.36 -8.23
C TRP A 72 -4.85 -4.88 -9.58
N LYS A 73 -3.96 -5.03 -10.57
CA LYS A 73 -4.31 -5.61 -11.87
C LYS A 73 -4.71 -7.08 -11.76
N ALA A 74 -4.13 -7.81 -10.81
CA ALA A 74 -4.48 -9.19 -10.54
C ALA A 74 -5.89 -9.24 -9.94
N LYS A 75 -6.22 -8.48 -8.89
CA LYS A 75 -7.50 -8.60 -8.17
C LYS A 75 -8.80 -8.39 -9.00
N ASN A 76 -8.74 -7.88 -10.23
CA ASN A 76 -9.93 -7.70 -11.09
C ASN A 76 -10.47 -8.99 -11.73
N ASP A 77 -9.78 -10.13 -11.62
CA ASP A 77 -10.38 -11.44 -11.90
C ASP A 77 -11.03 -11.98 -10.62
N ALA A 78 -12.34 -12.24 -10.65
CA ALA A 78 -13.20 -12.58 -9.50
C ALA A 78 -12.83 -13.85 -8.71
N ASN A 79 -11.69 -14.48 -9.01
CA ASN A 79 -11.19 -15.69 -8.37
C ASN A 79 -9.81 -15.52 -7.71
N LEU A 80 -9.27 -14.30 -7.63
CA LEU A 80 -7.92 -14.12 -7.11
C LEU A 80 -7.89 -13.93 -5.59
N MET A 81 -6.99 -14.72 -4.98
CA MET A 81 -6.68 -14.65 -3.56
C MET A 81 -6.26 -13.24 -3.18
N ASP A 82 -6.67 -12.76 -2.00
CA ASP A 82 -6.31 -11.42 -1.52
C ASP A 82 -4.80 -11.17 -1.52
N HIS A 83 -4.02 -12.23 -1.30
CA HIS A 83 -2.55 -12.24 -1.29
C HIS A 83 -2.04 -13.19 -2.35
N SER A 84 -2.06 -12.76 -3.62
CA SER A 84 -1.46 -13.56 -4.70
C SER A 84 0.05 -13.73 -4.49
N PRO A 85 0.70 -14.71 -5.16
CA PRO A 85 2.16 -14.80 -5.14
C PRO A 85 2.85 -13.49 -5.58
N LEU A 86 2.25 -12.73 -6.51
CA LEU A 86 2.79 -11.45 -6.96
C LEU A 86 2.71 -10.37 -5.87
N TRP A 87 1.63 -10.34 -5.09
CA TRP A 87 1.54 -9.48 -3.91
C TRP A 87 2.72 -9.74 -2.96
N GLY A 88 3.06 -11.00 -2.69
CA GLY A 88 4.19 -11.36 -1.84
C GLY A 88 5.54 -10.89 -2.39
N VAL A 89 5.73 -11.00 -3.71
CA VAL A 89 6.92 -10.46 -4.40
C VAL A 89 6.98 -8.93 -4.25
N HIS A 90 5.86 -8.23 -4.43
CA HIS A 90 5.80 -6.78 -4.26
C HIS A 90 6.16 -6.35 -2.83
N LEU A 91 5.56 -7.00 -1.82
CA LEU A 91 5.85 -6.72 -0.42
C LEU A 91 7.33 -6.95 -0.08
N SER A 92 7.90 -8.07 -0.55
CA SER A 92 9.32 -8.39 -0.34
C SER A 92 10.24 -7.34 -0.95
N ARG A 93 9.94 -6.87 -2.17
CA ARG A 93 10.73 -5.83 -2.85
C ARG A 93 10.68 -4.50 -2.12
N ILE A 94 9.50 -4.10 -1.61
CA ILE A 94 9.33 -2.87 -0.82
C ILE A 94 10.16 -2.96 0.46
N TRP A 95 10.05 -4.07 1.21
CA TRP A 95 10.80 -4.26 2.45
C TRP A 95 12.31 -4.28 2.24
N SER A 96 12.79 -4.96 1.20
CA SER A 96 14.22 -5.04 0.88
C SER A 96 14.77 -3.65 0.58
N TRP A 97 14.11 -2.89 -0.31
CA TRP A 97 14.48 -1.51 -0.63
C TRP A 97 14.52 -0.61 0.61
N TYR A 98 13.48 -0.66 1.45
CA TYR A 98 13.44 0.15 2.67
C TYR A 98 14.59 -0.22 3.63
N SER A 99 14.86 -1.52 3.80
CA SER A 99 15.88 -1.97 4.74
C SER A 99 17.29 -1.63 4.27
N GLU A 100 17.55 -1.69 2.96
CA GLU A 100 18.79 -1.24 2.33
C GLU A 100 19.00 0.27 2.50
N ASP A 101 17.96 1.09 2.23
CA ASP A 101 18.01 2.55 2.37
C ASP A 101 18.26 3.00 3.82
N GLN A 102 17.72 2.27 4.80
CA GLN A 102 17.93 2.54 6.21
C GLN A 102 19.24 1.95 6.77
N GLY A 103 20.05 1.28 5.95
CA GLY A 103 21.29 0.64 6.39
C GLY A 103 21.10 -0.47 7.42
N ILE A 104 19.90 -1.07 7.49
CA ILE A 104 19.58 -2.15 8.44
C ILE A 104 20.38 -3.42 8.11
N TRP A 105 20.78 -3.57 6.85
CA TRP A 105 21.61 -4.68 6.36
C TRP A 105 22.99 -4.23 5.83
N ALA A 106 23.43 -3.00 6.17
CA ALA A 106 24.74 -2.47 5.77
C ALA A 106 25.84 -2.82 6.79
#